data_AF-A0A6L7X4E3-F1
#
_entry.id   AF-A0A6L7X4E3-F1
#
_cell.length_a   1.000
_cell.length_b   1.000
_cell.length_c   1.000
_cell.angle_alpha   90.00
_cell.angle_beta   90.00
_cell.angle_gamma   90.00
#
_symmetry.space_group_name_H-M   'P 1'
#
loop_
_entity.id
_entity.type
_entity.pdbx_description
1 polymer ?
#
loop_
_entity_poly.entity_id
_entity_poly.type
_entity_poly.pdbx_seq_one_letter_code
_entity_poly.pdbx_strand_id
1 'polypeptide(L)'
;MSDFPSLTCRIAFDSNALDPNPTWTDVSADVLKFSIRRGRQFELDRIEPGQAFVTLRNLDGAYWPDKTDSPHHPEVKPGKRLELATALFPNVIQADSPDGYWRLDETGGQAQDSSANANHSTHVNARRNQSGLLAGNLATQGAYAFTGGARTVEIPADPTVANIWDGGGCLVFVASPLNDFAGPREVVYKSSGWQMAVTQRSGNRFHLTMQVGFSGQDGEWRTTSRALRANARNVISIHYNSDSPDNDPTVYINGTAVGMQREESPSGVRVDDSQHALRLGGNGVRHAFRGRLQDVAVFKTDPGSARAAVWARTAAAPSQGYWLFTGFIESWDYRFLDGALGGQSAPVVELTVIDGLKNLRNVKLDDVDYPQEQAGARIGRVLDALGWPAADRDLDPGQTAIQAATDLTNETALSHLDKVLLSELGALFVDSRNAMTFQERYGRLRDPYDASQATYGDSPGARGYVGIELEQTDQNVYNDVRIEPKDGTEQISVDATSQTAYGRRTLTRSNLLMTRDTEAKDQADILLSRFKDPALRLQSISVRPQRDPAALFPDVLGFDLSTRIKVQLGASGLDADHHIEGVEHDVRMDPRLWETRWWLSRAGTHAFWTLGVSKLGTETRLGF
;
A
#
# COMPACT_ATOMS: atom_id res chain seq x y z
N MET A 1 -17.90 12.15 5.67
CA MET A 1 -16.44 12.25 5.38
C MET A 1 -15.69 11.00 5.85
N SER A 2 -16.25 9.81 5.59
CA SER A 2 -15.82 8.49 6.12
C SER A 2 -14.78 7.76 5.29
N ASP A 3 -14.36 8.34 4.15
CA ASP A 3 -13.65 7.58 3.11
C ASP A 3 -12.14 7.78 3.03
N PHE A 4 -11.57 8.57 3.95
CA PHE A 4 -10.12 8.75 4.06
C PHE A 4 -9.47 7.49 4.69
N PRO A 5 -8.33 6.99 4.19
CA PRO A 5 -7.61 5.88 4.80
C PRO A 5 -7.09 6.30 6.18
N SER A 6 -7.05 5.34 7.11
CA SER A 6 -6.34 5.55 8.37
C SER A 6 -4.84 5.49 8.08
N LEU A 7 -4.07 6.42 8.62
CA LEU A 7 -2.65 6.56 8.35
C LEU A 7 -1.86 6.33 9.63
N THR A 8 -0.70 5.70 9.48
CA THR A 8 0.26 5.49 10.55
C THR A 8 1.54 6.25 10.26
N CYS A 9 2.02 7.00 11.25
CA CYS A 9 3.35 7.58 11.29
C CYS A 9 4.08 6.99 12.49
N ARG A 10 5.23 6.36 12.25
CA ARG A 10 6.03 5.73 13.29
C ARG A 10 7.46 6.24 13.25
N ILE A 11 8.04 6.47 14.43
CA ILE A 11 9.43 6.90 14.59
C ILE A 11 10.16 5.87 15.45
N ALA A 12 11.35 5.45 15.02
CA ALA A 12 12.17 4.51 15.76
C ALA A 12 13.13 5.24 16.72
N PHE A 13 12.60 5.84 17.78
CA PHE A 13 13.39 6.61 18.75
C PHE A 13 14.47 5.75 19.40
N ASP A 14 14.14 4.53 19.83
CA ASP A 14 15.05 3.65 20.59
C ASP A 14 15.87 2.71 19.69
N SER A 15 16.14 3.09 18.44
CA SER A 15 16.93 2.28 17.50
C SER A 15 17.94 3.13 16.73
N ASN A 16 19.01 2.47 16.30
CA ASN A 16 19.99 3.05 15.38
C ASN A 16 19.47 2.99 13.95
N ALA A 17 20.05 3.83 13.08
CA ALA A 17 19.64 3.97 11.69
C ALA A 17 19.64 2.63 10.92
N LEU A 18 20.65 1.78 11.13
CA LEU A 18 20.83 0.53 10.38
C LEU A 18 20.40 -0.72 11.16
N ASP A 19 19.67 -0.56 12.27
CA ASP A 19 19.19 -1.72 13.02
C ASP A 19 18.21 -2.53 12.13
N PRO A 20 18.42 -3.85 11.98
CA PRO A 20 17.59 -4.68 11.11
C PRO A 20 16.17 -4.90 11.66
N ASN A 21 15.97 -4.65 12.96
CA ASN A 21 14.68 -4.78 13.64
C ASN A 21 14.44 -3.54 14.53
N PRO A 22 14.10 -2.38 13.96
CA PRO A 22 13.87 -1.16 14.73
C PRO A 22 12.63 -1.31 15.63
N THR A 23 12.69 -0.69 16.81
CA THR A 23 11.55 -0.55 17.72
C THR A 23 10.80 0.72 17.38
N TRP A 24 9.53 0.58 17.00
CA TRP A 24 8.71 1.68 16.49
C TRP A 24 7.80 2.27 17.57
N THR A 25 7.77 3.60 17.65
CA THR A 25 6.78 4.37 18.42
C THR A 25 5.77 4.98 17.47
N ASP A 26 4.48 4.79 17.74
CA ASP A 26 3.39 5.39 16.96
C ASP A 26 3.18 6.86 17.38
N VAL A 27 3.29 7.77 16.41
CA VAL A 27 3.11 9.22 16.56
C VAL A 27 1.98 9.74 15.65
N SER A 28 1.12 8.85 15.15
CA SER A 28 0.09 9.16 14.16
C SER A 28 -0.90 10.21 14.63
N ALA A 29 -1.19 10.24 15.94
CA ALA A 29 -2.11 11.20 16.56
C ALA A 29 -1.63 12.66 16.45
N ASP A 30 -0.32 12.87 16.29
CA ASP A 30 0.29 14.20 16.21
C ASP A 30 0.44 14.69 14.77
N VAL A 31 0.26 13.84 13.78
CA VAL A 31 0.43 14.23 12.37
C VAL A 31 -0.64 15.24 11.96
N LEU A 32 -0.20 16.42 11.51
CA LEU A 32 -1.06 17.47 10.97
C LEU A 32 -1.14 17.41 9.44
N LYS A 33 0.01 17.20 8.80
CA LYS A 33 0.17 17.07 7.35
C LYS A 33 1.46 16.33 7.04
N PHE A 34 1.53 15.75 5.84
CA PHE A 34 2.79 15.37 5.25
C PHE A 34 2.77 15.54 3.73
N SER A 35 3.94 15.67 3.14
CA SER A 35 4.14 15.53 1.71
C SER A 35 5.25 14.54 1.41
N ILE A 36 5.17 13.87 0.26
CA ILE A 36 6.17 12.91 -0.22
C ILE A 36 6.48 13.27 -1.67
N ARG A 37 7.74 13.13 -2.07
CA ARG A 37 8.18 13.18 -3.47
C ARG A 37 9.24 12.11 -3.72
N ARG A 38 9.00 11.24 -4.71
CA ARG A 38 9.92 10.19 -5.15
C ARG A 38 10.01 10.15 -6.68
N GLY A 39 11.09 9.58 -7.19
CA GLY A 39 11.33 9.42 -8.62
C GLY A 39 11.81 10.70 -9.30
N ARG A 40 11.40 10.90 -10.55
CA ARG A 40 11.85 11.98 -11.43
C ARG A 40 10.71 12.53 -12.28
N GLN A 41 10.92 13.72 -12.84
CA GLN A 41 9.94 14.37 -13.70
C GLN A 41 10.05 13.93 -15.16
N PHE A 42 11.28 13.70 -15.64
CA PHE A 42 11.55 13.33 -17.01
C PHE A 42 12.38 12.04 -17.11
N GLU A 43 12.09 11.20 -18.11
CA GLU A 43 12.65 9.85 -18.25
C GLU A 43 14.18 9.78 -18.48
N LEU A 44 14.84 10.89 -18.78
CA LEU A 44 16.29 10.97 -18.91
C LEU A 44 16.98 11.52 -17.66
N ASP A 45 16.23 12.09 -16.72
CA ASP A 45 16.78 12.62 -15.48
C ASP A 45 17.24 11.47 -14.58
N ARG A 46 18.20 11.76 -13.71
CA ARG A 46 18.55 10.87 -12.62
C ARG A 46 17.40 10.82 -11.62
N ILE A 47 17.15 9.65 -11.03
CA ILE A 47 16.28 9.53 -9.87
C ILE A 47 17.03 10.07 -8.66
N GLU A 48 16.53 11.16 -8.08
CA GLU A 48 17.08 11.72 -6.84
C GLU A 48 16.53 10.99 -5.61
N PRO A 49 17.21 11.10 -4.45
CA PRO A 49 16.67 10.58 -3.19
C PRO A 49 15.27 11.13 -2.92
N GLY A 50 14.34 10.23 -2.64
CA GLY A 50 13.00 10.54 -2.21
C GLY A 50 13.00 11.31 -0.90
N GLN A 51 12.06 12.25 -0.78
CA GLN A 51 11.92 13.09 0.40
C GLN A 51 10.48 13.09 0.90
N ALA A 52 10.32 13.17 2.22
CA ALA A 52 9.06 13.46 2.86
C ALA A 52 9.20 14.61 3.86
N PHE A 53 8.17 15.45 3.95
CA PHE A 53 8.05 16.48 4.97
C PHE A 53 6.88 16.12 5.85
N VAL A 54 7.10 15.96 7.16
CA VAL A 54 6.05 15.58 8.12
C VAL A 54 5.91 16.66 9.16
N THR A 55 4.71 17.22 9.35
CA THR A 55 4.46 18.19 10.41
C THR A 55 3.73 17.50 11.57
N LEU A 56 4.35 17.51 12.75
CA LEU A 56 3.78 16.99 13.98
C LEU A 56 3.36 18.14 14.90
N ARG A 57 2.21 17.97 15.55
CA ARG A 57 1.78 18.75 16.70
C ARG A 57 2.73 18.49 17.87
N ASN A 58 3.12 19.54 18.61
CA ASN A 58 4.05 19.42 19.72
C ASN A 58 3.56 20.19 20.97
N LEU A 59 2.26 20.14 21.26
CA LEU A 59 1.63 20.90 22.35
C LEU A 59 2.07 20.44 23.75
N ASP A 60 2.30 19.14 23.91
CA ASP A 60 2.79 18.52 25.14
C ASP A 60 4.32 18.63 25.28
N GLY A 61 5.00 19.06 24.21
CA GLY A 61 6.44 19.17 24.14
C GLY A 61 7.18 17.83 24.03
N ALA A 62 6.54 16.76 23.56
CA ALA A 62 7.17 15.45 23.38
C ALA A 62 8.37 15.47 22.43
N TYR A 63 8.41 16.41 21.48
CA TYR A 63 9.46 16.46 20.45
C TYR A 63 10.53 17.53 20.70
N TRP A 64 10.62 18.10 21.91
CA TRP A 64 11.71 19.02 22.26
C TRP A 64 12.98 18.25 22.65
N PRO A 65 14.14 18.55 22.05
CA PRO A 65 15.35 17.73 22.22
C PRO A 65 15.93 17.87 23.62
N ASP A 66 15.83 19.06 24.22
CA ASP A 66 16.38 19.37 25.54
C ASP A 66 15.37 19.22 26.68
N LYS A 67 14.13 18.78 26.39
CA LYS A 67 13.11 18.59 27.42
C LYS A 67 13.32 17.23 28.08
N THR A 68 14.01 17.23 29.22
CA THR A 68 14.38 16.00 29.95
C THR A 68 13.21 15.13 30.39
N ASP A 69 12.03 15.74 30.59
CA ASP A 69 10.81 15.03 30.99
C ASP A 69 9.98 14.54 29.79
N SER A 70 10.48 14.73 28.55
CA SER A 70 9.85 14.15 27.35
C SER A 70 9.97 12.62 27.37
N PRO A 71 8.92 11.88 26.94
CA PRO A 71 9.01 10.43 26.74
C PRO A 71 10.06 10.02 25.70
N HIS A 72 10.51 10.94 24.83
CA HIS A 72 11.48 10.67 23.77
C HIS A 72 12.85 11.25 24.03
N HIS A 73 13.11 11.83 25.21
CA HIS A 73 14.44 12.32 25.56
C HIS A 73 15.39 11.15 25.91
N PRO A 74 16.65 11.14 25.43
CA PRO A 74 17.33 12.14 24.60
C PRO A 74 17.30 11.82 23.10
N GLU A 75 16.36 11.01 22.63
CA GLU A 75 16.37 10.39 21.30
C GLU A 75 15.67 11.18 20.18
N VAL A 76 15.22 12.39 20.47
CA VAL A 76 14.82 13.40 19.46
C VAL A 76 16.07 13.94 18.77
N LYS A 77 16.61 13.18 17.81
CA LYS A 77 17.86 13.48 17.10
C LYS A 77 17.72 13.14 15.59
N PRO A 78 18.52 13.77 14.71
CA PRO A 78 18.65 13.31 13.33
C PRO A 78 19.14 11.85 13.23
N GLY A 79 18.86 11.21 12.10
CA GLY A 79 19.26 9.83 11.80
C GLY A 79 18.28 8.76 12.27
N LYS A 80 17.24 9.12 13.03
CA LYS A 80 16.16 8.18 13.41
C LYS A 80 15.34 7.80 12.19
N ARG A 81 14.86 6.56 12.15
CA ARG A 81 13.98 6.09 11.06
C ARG A 81 12.57 6.62 11.27
N LEU A 82 11.93 7.02 10.17
CA LEU A 82 10.51 7.38 10.13
C LEU A 82 9.82 6.57 9.04
N GLU A 83 8.59 6.18 9.33
CA GLU A 83 7.78 5.35 8.48
C GLU A 83 6.36 5.92 8.36
N LEU A 84 5.90 6.09 7.12
CA LEU A 84 4.55 6.49 6.75
C LEU A 84 3.88 5.34 5.99
N ALA A 85 2.73 4.90 6.48
CA ALA A 85 1.93 3.86 5.86
C ALA A 85 0.43 4.07 6.09
N THR A 86 -0.41 3.29 5.42
CA THR A 86 -1.80 3.12 5.88
C THR A 86 -1.83 2.17 7.08
N ALA A 87 -2.70 2.46 8.05
CA ALA A 87 -2.91 1.60 9.20
C ALA A 87 -3.31 0.18 8.77
N LEU A 88 -2.91 -0.83 9.55
CA LEU A 88 -3.38 -2.21 9.39
C LEU A 88 -4.81 -2.36 9.87
N PHE A 89 -5.55 -3.32 9.32
CA PHE A 89 -6.93 -3.58 9.77
C PHE A 89 -7.03 -3.82 11.29
N PRO A 90 -6.15 -4.62 11.92
CA PRO A 90 -6.13 -4.76 13.36
C PRO A 90 -5.88 -3.47 14.12
N ASN A 91 -4.99 -2.61 13.63
CA ASN A 91 -4.68 -1.35 14.29
C ASN A 91 -5.86 -0.39 14.20
N VAL A 92 -6.57 -0.39 13.06
CA VAL A 92 -7.80 0.39 12.86
C VAL A 92 -8.90 -0.06 13.80
N ILE A 93 -9.08 -1.37 13.99
CA ILE A 93 -10.02 -1.91 14.97
C ILE A 93 -9.60 -1.52 16.38
N GLN A 94 -8.34 -1.70 16.76
CA GLN A 94 -7.83 -1.36 18.09
C GLN A 94 -8.00 0.13 18.43
N ALA A 95 -7.77 1.01 17.46
CA ALA A 95 -7.95 2.45 17.62
C ALA A 95 -9.41 2.85 17.88
N ASP A 96 -10.38 2.03 17.46
CA ASP A 96 -11.79 2.21 17.79
C ASP A 96 -12.15 1.71 19.20
N SER A 97 -11.16 1.25 19.97
CA SER A 97 -11.30 0.80 21.37
C SER A 97 -12.41 -0.26 21.56
N PRO A 98 -12.27 -1.45 20.96
CA PRO A 98 -13.26 -2.52 21.09
C PRO A 98 -13.33 -3.03 22.52
N ASP A 99 -14.51 -3.48 22.95
CA ASP A 99 -14.72 -4.11 24.25
C ASP A 99 -14.25 -5.57 24.28
N GLY A 100 -14.14 -6.20 23.12
CA GLY A 100 -13.47 -7.49 22.93
C GLY A 100 -13.00 -7.62 21.48
N TYR A 101 -11.78 -8.12 21.27
CA TYR A 101 -11.20 -8.25 19.94
C TYR A 101 -10.28 -9.46 19.79
N TRP A 102 -10.73 -10.46 19.02
CA TRP A 102 -9.97 -11.68 18.75
C TRP A 102 -9.47 -11.69 17.31
N ARG A 103 -8.15 -11.69 17.14
CA ARG A 103 -7.51 -11.67 15.81
C ARG A 103 -7.61 -13.01 15.08
N LEU A 104 -7.60 -14.12 15.83
CA LEU A 104 -7.68 -15.49 15.31
C LEU A 104 -6.51 -15.84 14.35
N ASP A 105 -5.32 -15.35 14.68
CA ASP A 105 -4.08 -15.58 13.93
C ASP A 105 -3.07 -16.45 14.70
N GLU A 106 -3.43 -16.91 15.89
CA GLU A 106 -2.56 -17.70 16.74
C GLU A 106 -2.31 -19.09 16.14
N THR A 107 -1.09 -19.61 16.32
CA THR A 107 -0.70 -20.94 15.86
C THR A 107 -1.01 -22.03 16.89
N GLY A 108 -1.25 -21.64 18.15
CA GLY A 108 -1.53 -22.51 19.29
C GLY A 108 -2.16 -21.75 20.46
N GLY A 109 -2.66 -22.47 21.46
CA GLY A 109 -3.20 -21.87 22.69
C GLY A 109 -4.63 -21.33 22.57
N GLN A 110 -4.96 -20.39 23.46
CA GLN A 110 -6.23 -19.66 23.50
C GLN A 110 -6.27 -18.65 22.34
N ALA A 111 -7.46 -18.40 21.78
CA ALA A 111 -7.72 -17.18 21.04
C ALA A 111 -7.61 -16.00 22.03
N GLN A 112 -6.70 -15.08 21.75
CA GLN A 112 -6.39 -13.97 22.65
C GLN A 112 -7.27 -12.77 22.36
N ASP A 113 -7.84 -12.16 23.40
CA ASP A 113 -8.44 -10.84 23.32
C ASP A 113 -7.33 -9.78 23.31
N SER A 114 -7.27 -9.01 22.24
CA SER A 114 -6.35 -7.89 22.02
C SER A 114 -6.90 -6.56 22.55
N SER A 115 -8.14 -6.53 23.03
CA SER A 115 -8.70 -5.38 23.72
C SER A 115 -8.05 -5.17 25.10
N ALA A 116 -8.42 -4.08 25.78
CA ALA A 116 -7.99 -3.83 27.16
C ALA A 116 -8.63 -4.78 28.19
N ASN A 117 -9.65 -5.57 27.80
CA ASN A 117 -10.49 -6.33 28.72
C ASN A 117 -10.08 -7.81 28.89
N ALA A 118 -9.12 -8.30 28.09
CA ALA A 118 -8.52 -9.62 28.26
C ALA A 118 -9.51 -10.81 28.31
N ASN A 119 -10.60 -10.75 27.54
CA ASN A 119 -11.60 -11.81 27.38
C ASN A 119 -11.07 -13.00 26.56
N HIS A 120 -9.97 -13.62 26.97
CA HIS A 120 -9.37 -14.74 26.25
C HIS A 120 -10.32 -15.95 26.24
N SER A 121 -10.31 -16.71 25.14
CA SER A 121 -11.11 -17.94 25.05
C SER A 121 -10.65 -19.00 26.06
N THR A 122 -11.58 -19.81 26.58
CA THR A 122 -11.26 -20.98 27.44
C THR A 122 -11.25 -22.29 26.67
N HIS A 123 -11.88 -22.32 25.48
CA HIS A 123 -11.91 -23.49 24.62
C HIS A 123 -11.68 -23.11 23.16
N VAL A 124 -10.76 -23.80 22.49
CA VAL A 124 -10.49 -23.63 21.06
C VAL A 124 -10.43 -25.00 20.39
N ASN A 125 -11.45 -25.30 19.59
CA ASN A 125 -11.53 -26.50 18.75
C ASN A 125 -11.51 -26.14 17.25
N ALA A 126 -11.06 -24.93 16.90
CA ALA A 126 -10.85 -24.52 15.51
C ALA A 126 -9.50 -25.04 14.96
N ARG A 127 -9.40 -25.22 13.64
CA ARG A 127 -8.10 -25.43 12.99
C ARG A 127 -7.39 -24.09 12.88
N ARG A 128 -6.25 -23.95 13.54
CA ARG A 128 -5.43 -22.73 13.59
C ARG A 128 -4.43 -22.65 12.43
N ASN A 129 -3.72 -21.53 12.33
CA ASN A 129 -2.66 -21.31 11.34
C ASN A 129 -3.10 -21.58 9.90
N GLN A 130 -4.30 -21.14 9.55
CA GLN A 130 -4.80 -21.22 8.18
C GLN A 130 -4.43 -19.93 7.45
N SER A 131 -4.41 -19.95 6.11
CA SER A 131 -4.16 -18.74 5.34
C SER A 131 -5.16 -17.65 5.73
N GLY A 132 -4.65 -16.46 6.04
CA GLY A 132 -5.45 -15.29 6.41
C GLY A 132 -6.41 -14.85 5.31
N LEU A 133 -7.40 -14.06 5.71
CA LEU A 133 -8.42 -13.45 4.87
C LEU A 133 -8.11 -11.99 4.53
N LEU A 134 -7.31 -11.29 5.34
CA LEU A 134 -6.81 -9.94 5.02
C LEU A 134 -5.89 -9.98 3.78
N ALA A 135 -5.81 -8.89 3.02
CA ALA A 135 -4.94 -8.86 1.84
C ALA A 135 -3.46 -8.86 2.25
N GLY A 136 -2.60 -9.45 1.41
CA GLY A 136 -1.14 -9.45 1.55
C GLY A 136 -0.55 -10.30 2.68
N ASN A 137 -1.34 -11.09 3.44
CA ASN A 137 -0.96 -11.89 4.62
C ASN A 137 0.55 -12.04 4.92
N LEU A 138 1.02 -11.48 6.04
CA LEU A 138 2.29 -11.90 6.65
C LEU A 138 2.12 -13.31 7.20
N ALA A 139 3.22 -14.06 7.37
CA ALA A 139 3.21 -15.39 8.01
C ALA A 139 2.60 -15.39 9.43
N THR A 140 2.47 -14.21 10.05
CA THR A 140 1.90 -13.97 11.38
C THR A 140 0.43 -13.56 11.39
N GLN A 141 -0.22 -13.39 10.23
CA GLN A 141 -1.65 -12.99 10.12
C GLN A 141 -2.52 -14.15 9.60
N GLY A 142 -2.49 -15.27 10.33
CA GLY A 142 -3.32 -16.44 10.03
C GLY A 142 -4.82 -16.22 10.27
N ALA A 143 -5.62 -17.24 9.93
CA ALA A 143 -7.04 -17.34 10.26
C ALA A 143 -7.35 -18.66 10.95
N TYR A 144 -8.52 -18.76 11.57
CA TYR A 144 -9.06 -20.00 12.10
C TYR A 144 -10.04 -20.60 11.10
N ALA A 145 -9.89 -21.89 10.78
CA ALA A 145 -10.86 -22.66 9.99
C ALA A 145 -11.76 -23.53 10.88
N PHE A 146 -13.03 -23.51 10.52
CA PHE A 146 -14.11 -24.24 11.15
C PHE A 146 -14.58 -25.36 10.19
N THR A 147 -13.67 -26.22 9.73
CA THR A 147 -13.96 -27.20 8.65
C THR A 147 -13.68 -28.65 9.05
N GLY A 148 -14.62 -29.57 8.76
CA GLY A 148 -14.49 -31.01 8.98
C GLY A 148 -15.06 -31.52 10.32
N GLY A 149 -16.26 -31.07 10.73
CA GLY A 149 -16.91 -31.37 12.02
C GLY A 149 -17.24 -30.12 12.85
N ALA A 150 -17.90 -30.30 14.00
CA ALA A 150 -18.23 -29.22 14.94
C ALA A 150 -16.95 -28.59 15.52
N ARG A 151 -16.78 -27.29 15.35
CA ARG A 151 -15.62 -26.52 15.80
C ARG A 151 -16.10 -25.20 16.33
N THR A 152 -15.56 -24.80 17.47
CA THR A 152 -15.94 -23.57 18.13
C THR A 152 -14.74 -22.98 18.87
N VAL A 153 -14.78 -21.67 19.06
CA VAL A 153 -14.00 -20.94 20.04
C VAL A 153 -15.00 -20.41 21.06
N GLU A 154 -14.78 -20.72 22.34
CA GLU A 154 -15.64 -20.28 23.43
C GLU A 154 -14.92 -19.25 24.29
N ILE A 155 -15.54 -18.08 24.41
CA ILE A 155 -15.14 -16.96 25.24
C ILE A 155 -16.11 -16.94 26.43
N PRO A 156 -15.62 -17.03 27.68
CA PRO A 156 -16.48 -17.01 28.86
C PRO A 156 -17.42 -15.82 28.91
N ALA A 157 -18.50 -15.97 29.67
CA ALA A 157 -19.38 -14.85 29.96
C ALA A 157 -18.60 -13.78 30.74
N ASP A 158 -18.62 -12.55 30.22
CA ASP A 158 -17.98 -11.39 30.84
C ASP A 158 -18.84 -10.13 30.62
N PRO A 159 -18.98 -9.24 31.63
CA PRO A 159 -19.77 -8.02 31.52
C PRO A 159 -19.35 -7.05 30.39
N THR A 160 -18.08 -7.06 29.98
CA THR A 160 -17.54 -6.19 28.92
C THR A 160 -18.08 -6.56 27.54
N VAL A 161 -18.38 -7.83 27.31
CA VAL A 161 -18.93 -8.37 26.05
C VAL A 161 -20.35 -8.95 26.24
N ALA A 162 -21.06 -8.46 27.26
CA ALA A 162 -22.45 -8.76 27.55
C ALA A 162 -23.37 -7.60 27.15
N ASN A 163 -24.57 -7.96 26.72
CA ASN A 163 -25.68 -7.08 26.36
C ASN A 163 -25.24 -5.98 25.40
N ILE A 164 -24.48 -6.37 24.37
CA ILE A 164 -23.81 -5.43 23.46
C ILE A 164 -24.79 -4.62 22.59
N TRP A 165 -26.07 -4.98 22.61
CA TRP A 165 -27.13 -4.33 21.83
C TRP A 165 -27.94 -3.31 22.66
N ASP A 166 -27.76 -3.29 23.98
CA ASP A 166 -28.42 -2.34 24.88
C ASP A 166 -27.82 -0.94 24.70
N GLY A 167 -28.65 0.07 24.45
CA GLY A 167 -28.18 1.43 24.17
C GLY A 167 -27.47 1.62 22.83
N GLY A 168 -27.24 0.55 22.07
CA GLY A 168 -26.63 0.55 20.75
C GLY A 168 -25.16 0.15 20.72
N GLY A 169 -24.87 -0.93 19.99
CA GLY A 169 -23.51 -1.43 19.80
C GLY A 169 -23.24 -1.94 18.39
N CYS A 170 -22.05 -2.53 18.24
CA CYS A 170 -21.56 -3.00 16.95
C CYS A 170 -20.83 -4.34 17.07
N LEU A 171 -21.03 -5.20 16.08
CA LEU A 171 -20.24 -6.41 15.86
C LEU A 171 -19.54 -6.31 14.51
N VAL A 172 -18.22 -6.56 14.49
CA VAL A 172 -17.41 -6.61 13.28
C VAL A 172 -16.73 -7.97 13.18
N PHE A 173 -16.77 -8.60 12.01
CA PHE A 173 -16.00 -9.81 11.78
C PHE A 173 -15.60 -10.02 10.33
N VAL A 174 -14.45 -10.67 10.11
CA VAL A 174 -14.01 -11.09 8.77
C VAL A 174 -14.27 -12.59 8.58
N ALA A 175 -15.04 -12.93 7.54
CA ALA A 175 -15.46 -14.30 7.29
C ALA A 175 -15.30 -14.72 5.82
N SER A 176 -14.98 -16.00 5.63
CA SER A 176 -15.01 -16.66 4.33
C SER A 176 -15.76 -17.99 4.43
N PRO A 177 -17.08 -18.00 4.16
CA PRO A 177 -17.85 -19.24 4.17
C PRO A 177 -17.45 -20.11 2.97
N LEU A 178 -17.41 -21.44 3.15
CA LEU A 178 -17.27 -22.38 2.05
C LEU A 178 -18.56 -22.48 1.23
N ASN A 179 -18.47 -22.92 -0.01
CA ASN A 179 -19.65 -23.14 -0.88
C ASN A 179 -20.22 -24.58 -0.77
N ASP A 180 -19.83 -25.34 0.26
CA ASP A 180 -20.19 -26.77 0.42
C ASP A 180 -21.44 -27.02 1.29
N PHE A 181 -22.19 -25.95 1.63
CA PHE A 181 -23.42 -26.02 2.40
C PHE A 181 -24.48 -25.07 1.87
N ALA A 182 -25.75 -25.38 2.12
CA ALA A 182 -26.90 -24.54 1.71
C ALA A 182 -27.78 -24.07 2.87
N GLY A 183 -27.83 -24.85 3.96
CA GLY A 183 -28.59 -24.54 5.18
C GLY A 183 -27.88 -23.55 6.12
N PRO A 184 -28.59 -23.03 7.14
CA PRO A 184 -28.07 -22.00 8.03
C PRO A 184 -26.90 -22.49 8.88
N ARG A 185 -25.84 -21.69 8.96
CA ARG A 185 -24.67 -21.94 9.81
C ARG A 185 -24.35 -20.74 10.68
N GLU A 186 -24.32 -20.95 11.99
CA GLU A 186 -23.95 -19.96 13.01
C GLU A 186 -22.49 -19.58 12.86
N VAL A 187 -22.18 -18.29 12.92
CA VAL A 187 -20.82 -17.76 12.75
C VAL A 187 -20.31 -17.11 14.02
N VAL A 188 -21.08 -16.17 14.59
CA VAL A 188 -20.78 -15.49 15.84
C VAL A 188 -22.09 -15.38 16.62
N TYR A 189 -22.11 -15.84 17.86
CA TYR A 189 -23.33 -15.93 18.66
C TYR A 189 -23.03 -16.00 20.15
N LYS A 190 -24.01 -15.63 20.97
CA LYS A 190 -24.00 -15.99 22.40
C LYS A 190 -24.67 -17.33 22.58
N SER A 191 -24.24 -18.11 23.58
CA SER A 191 -24.86 -19.41 23.89
C SER A 191 -26.36 -19.34 24.18
N SER A 192 -26.86 -18.13 24.49
CA SER A 192 -28.26 -17.70 24.45
C SER A 192 -28.29 -16.19 24.22
N GLY A 193 -29.35 -15.63 23.64
CA GLY A 193 -29.56 -14.19 23.52
C GLY A 193 -29.51 -13.68 22.07
N TRP A 194 -28.45 -13.95 21.30
CA TRP A 194 -28.41 -13.54 19.89
C TRP A 194 -27.45 -14.39 19.07
N GLN A 195 -27.67 -14.39 17.75
CA GLN A 195 -26.82 -15.12 16.80
C GLN A 195 -26.76 -14.48 15.42
N MET A 196 -25.61 -14.66 14.77
CA MET A 196 -25.38 -14.34 13.37
C MET A 196 -25.14 -15.61 12.58
N ALA A 197 -25.83 -15.76 11.45
CA ALA A 197 -25.75 -16.95 10.62
C ALA A 197 -25.59 -16.63 9.13
N VAL A 198 -24.87 -17.50 8.42
CA VAL A 198 -24.80 -17.50 6.96
C VAL A 198 -25.83 -18.51 6.43
N THR A 199 -26.74 -18.05 5.58
CA THR A 199 -27.94 -18.82 5.23
C THR A 199 -28.25 -18.80 3.73
N GLN A 200 -29.07 -19.77 3.30
CA GLN A 200 -29.74 -19.82 2.00
C GLN A 200 -28.82 -19.57 0.79
N ARG A 201 -27.82 -20.44 0.58
CA ARG A 201 -26.88 -20.32 -0.55
C ARG A 201 -27.61 -20.38 -1.89
N SER A 202 -27.24 -19.48 -2.81
CA SER A 202 -27.50 -19.66 -4.24
C SER A 202 -26.22 -19.35 -5.02
N GLY A 203 -25.77 -20.30 -5.85
CA GLY A 203 -24.44 -20.24 -6.46
C GLY A 203 -23.32 -20.11 -5.41
N ASN A 204 -22.47 -19.10 -5.57
CA ASN A 204 -21.39 -18.76 -4.63
C ASN A 204 -21.76 -17.60 -3.68
N ARG A 205 -23.06 -17.35 -3.46
CA ARG A 205 -23.52 -16.24 -2.62
C ARG A 205 -24.46 -16.70 -1.52
N PHE A 206 -24.42 -16.03 -0.38
CA PHE A 206 -25.24 -16.30 0.80
C PHE A 206 -25.93 -15.05 1.33
N HIS A 207 -27.03 -15.26 2.05
CA HIS A 207 -27.59 -14.25 2.95
C HIS A 207 -26.84 -14.24 4.28
N LEU A 208 -26.87 -13.10 4.96
CA LEU A 208 -26.60 -12.99 6.38
C LEU A 208 -27.95 -12.90 7.12
N THR A 209 -28.07 -13.63 8.22
CA THR A 209 -29.22 -13.58 9.12
C THR A 209 -28.76 -13.18 10.51
N MET A 210 -29.53 -12.31 11.16
CA MET A 210 -29.38 -11.88 12.54
C MET A 210 -30.64 -12.28 13.30
N GLN A 211 -30.48 -12.90 14.46
CA GLN A 211 -31.56 -13.17 15.40
C GLN A 211 -31.17 -12.61 16.76
N VAL A 212 -32.11 -11.92 17.40
CA VAL A 212 -31.98 -11.40 18.77
C VAL A 212 -33.20 -11.84 19.56
N GLY A 213 -32.95 -12.44 20.72
CA GLY A 213 -33.97 -12.98 21.61
C GLY A 213 -34.69 -11.89 22.38
N PHE A 214 -36.01 -12.01 22.48
CA PHE A 214 -36.85 -11.15 23.31
C PHE A 214 -37.80 -12.01 24.17
N SER A 215 -38.31 -11.43 25.26
CA SER A 215 -39.22 -12.14 26.17
C SER A 215 -40.56 -12.55 25.54
N GLY A 216 -40.93 -11.92 24.42
CA GLY A 216 -42.10 -12.26 23.60
C GLY A 216 -41.70 -12.99 22.32
N GLN A 217 -41.77 -12.28 21.21
CA GLN A 217 -41.32 -12.73 19.89
C GLN A 217 -39.88 -12.27 19.67
N ASP A 218 -39.01 -13.17 19.21
CA ASP A 218 -37.67 -12.83 18.79
C ASP A 218 -37.68 -11.88 17.59
N GLY A 219 -36.64 -11.05 17.49
CA GLY A 219 -36.38 -10.30 16.29
C GLY A 219 -35.54 -11.13 15.32
N GLU A 220 -36.02 -11.30 14.09
CA GLU A 220 -35.28 -11.99 13.04
C GLU A 220 -35.18 -11.12 11.79
N TRP A 221 -33.96 -10.98 11.27
CA TRP A 221 -33.68 -10.23 10.05
C TRP A 221 -32.77 -11.00 9.11
N ARG A 222 -33.01 -10.86 7.81
CA ARG A 222 -32.18 -11.43 6.74
C ARG A 222 -31.80 -10.35 5.75
N THR A 223 -30.59 -10.37 5.21
CA THR A 223 -30.23 -9.45 4.12
C THR A 223 -31.20 -9.60 2.94
N THR A 224 -31.61 -8.51 2.31
CA THR A 224 -32.50 -8.55 1.13
C THR A 224 -31.82 -9.16 -0.10
N SER A 225 -30.49 -9.09 -0.15
CA SER A 225 -29.67 -9.69 -1.20
C SER A 225 -28.68 -10.71 -0.63
N ARG A 226 -28.24 -11.64 -1.48
CA ARG A 226 -27.14 -12.57 -1.17
C ARG A 226 -25.80 -11.86 -1.36
N ALA A 227 -25.45 -11.00 -0.42
CA ALA A 227 -24.26 -10.15 -0.51
C ALA A 227 -22.96 -10.85 -0.08
N LEU A 228 -23.02 -11.88 0.77
CA LEU A 228 -21.85 -12.64 1.20
C LEU A 228 -21.36 -13.56 0.09
N ARG A 229 -20.04 -13.56 -0.18
CA ARG A 229 -19.39 -14.39 -1.19
C ARG A 229 -18.72 -15.60 -0.56
N ALA A 230 -19.02 -16.77 -1.09
CA ALA A 230 -18.35 -18.00 -0.72
C ALA A 230 -16.89 -18.01 -1.20
N ASN A 231 -16.00 -18.66 -0.45
CA ASN A 231 -14.56 -18.79 -0.73
C ASN A 231 -13.84 -17.45 -0.97
N ALA A 232 -14.41 -16.34 -0.52
CA ALA A 232 -13.84 -15.01 -0.62
C ALA A 232 -13.88 -14.32 0.75
N ARG A 233 -13.06 -13.28 0.95
CA ARG A 233 -13.16 -12.41 2.12
C ARG A 233 -14.50 -11.68 2.10
N ASN A 234 -15.15 -11.63 3.25
CA ASN A 234 -16.25 -10.74 3.55
C ASN A 234 -15.90 -10.01 4.85
N VAL A 235 -15.95 -8.68 4.85
CA VAL A 235 -15.87 -7.86 6.06
C VAL A 235 -17.29 -7.47 6.42
N ILE A 236 -17.79 -7.93 7.57
CA ILE A 236 -19.16 -7.68 8.01
C ILE A 236 -19.11 -6.73 9.20
N SER A 237 -19.91 -5.66 9.16
CA SER A 237 -20.25 -4.89 10.36
C SER A 237 -21.76 -4.81 10.54
N ILE A 238 -22.19 -4.96 11.79
CA ILE A 238 -23.60 -4.98 12.19
C ILE A 238 -23.74 -3.94 13.29
N HIS A 239 -24.64 -2.99 13.09
CA HIS A 239 -24.94 -1.89 14.00
C HIS A 239 -26.38 -2.05 14.45
N TYR A 240 -26.61 -2.15 15.75
CA TYR A 240 -27.95 -2.44 16.26
C TYR A 240 -28.13 -1.89 17.67
N ASN A 241 -29.31 -1.29 17.88
CA ASN A 241 -29.74 -0.74 19.15
C ASN A 241 -31.14 -1.27 19.45
N SER A 242 -31.26 -2.15 20.45
CA SER A 242 -32.55 -2.75 20.84
C SER A 242 -33.53 -1.74 21.41
N ASP A 243 -33.04 -0.59 21.87
CA ASP A 243 -33.83 0.50 22.46
C ASP A 243 -34.30 1.50 21.41
N SER A 244 -33.84 1.37 20.16
CA SER A 244 -34.32 2.19 19.04
C SER A 244 -35.80 1.90 18.77
N PRO A 245 -36.64 2.92 18.48
CA PRO A 245 -38.05 2.72 18.17
C PRO A 245 -38.29 1.78 16.98
N ASP A 246 -37.42 1.84 15.97
CA ASP A 246 -37.53 0.98 14.79
C ASP A 246 -37.06 -0.44 15.09
N ASN A 247 -36.10 -0.58 16.02
CA ASN A 247 -35.52 -1.84 16.44
C ASN A 247 -35.00 -2.68 15.25
N ASP A 248 -34.42 -2.04 14.24
CA ASP A 248 -33.86 -2.69 13.05
C ASP A 248 -32.32 -2.56 13.00
N PRO A 249 -31.60 -3.61 12.61
CA PRO A 249 -30.16 -3.56 12.42
C PRO A 249 -29.78 -2.89 11.10
N THR A 250 -28.66 -2.17 11.11
CA THR A 250 -27.98 -1.70 9.90
C THR A 250 -26.76 -2.58 9.64
N VAL A 251 -26.66 -3.16 8.44
CA VAL A 251 -25.58 -4.10 8.08
C VAL A 251 -24.78 -3.58 6.89
N TYR A 252 -23.47 -3.73 6.97
CA TYR A 252 -22.55 -3.48 5.88
C TYR A 252 -21.75 -4.74 5.55
N ILE A 253 -21.63 -5.04 4.27
CA ILE A 253 -20.78 -6.13 3.77
C ILE A 253 -19.76 -5.51 2.81
N ASN A 254 -18.48 -5.68 3.12
CA ASN A 254 -17.35 -5.05 2.43
C ASN A 254 -17.53 -3.52 2.31
N GLY A 255 -18.03 -2.89 3.37
CA GLY A 255 -18.20 -1.44 3.46
C GLY A 255 -19.40 -0.88 2.70
N THR A 256 -20.16 -1.73 1.99
CA THR A 256 -21.40 -1.34 1.32
C THR A 256 -22.60 -1.71 2.18
N ALA A 257 -23.54 -0.77 2.34
CA ALA A 257 -24.78 -1.02 3.07
C ALA A 257 -25.61 -2.09 2.35
N VAL A 258 -26.12 -3.07 3.09
CA VAL A 258 -26.98 -4.12 2.58
C VAL A 258 -28.31 -4.05 3.32
N GLY A 259 -29.41 -3.91 2.57
CA GLY A 259 -30.74 -3.85 3.16
C GLY A 259 -31.05 -5.11 3.99
N MET A 260 -31.79 -4.93 5.09
CA MET A 260 -32.26 -6.00 5.95
C MET A 260 -33.79 -6.12 5.82
N GLN A 261 -34.27 -7.32 5.57
CA GLN A 261 -35.67 -7.69 5.64
C GLN A 261 -35.97 -8.23 7.03
N ARG A 262 -36.96 -7.66 7.70
CA ARG A 262 -37.50 -8.19 8.95
C ARG A 262 -38.37 -9.41 8.63
N GLU A 263 -37.98 -10.57 9.14
CA GLU A 263 -38.71 -11.83 9.01
C GLU A 263 -39.67 -12.01 10.20
N GLU A 264 -39.21 -11.66 11.41
CA GLU A 264 -40.03 -11.64 12.63
C GLU A 264 -39.83 -10.33 13.40
N SER A 265 -40.92 -9.79 13.97
CA SER A 265 -40.88 -8.52 14.70
C SER A 265 -40.61 -8.76 16.19
N PRO A 266 -39.56 -8.14 16.76
CA PRO A 266 -39.26 -8.29 18.18
C PRO A 266 -40.40 -7.74 19.04
N SER A 267 -40.72 -8.42 20.14
CA SER A 267 -41.69 -7.94 21.13
C SER A 267 -41.30 -8.28 22.57
N GLY A 268 -41.61 -7.36 23.49
CA GLY A 268 -41.20 -7.47 24.89
C GLY A 268 -39.82 -6.85 25.12
N VAL A 269 -39.06 -7.42 26.06
CA VAL A 269 -37.73 -6.93 26.44
C VAL A 269 -36.67 -7.88 25.89
N ARG A 270 -35.55 -7.33 25.41
CA ARG A 270 -34.41 -8.10 24.90
C ARG A 270 -33.88 -9.04 25.99
N VAL A 271 -33.54 -10.28 25.62
CA VAL A 271 -33.12 -11.36 26.55
C VAL A 271 -31.71 -11.10 27.08
N ASP A 272 -31.52 -11.13 28.40
CA ASP A 272 -30.20 -10.92 29.05
C ASP A 272 -29.21 -12.00 28.63
N ASP A 273 -28.05 -11.56 28.12
CA ASP A 273 -26.98 -12.46 27.67
C ASP A 273 -25.76 -12.45 28.61
N SER A 274 -25.86 -11.79 29.76
CA SER A 274 -24.73 -11.52 30.67
C SER A 274 -24.10 -12.79 31.25
N GLN A 275 -24.87 -13.86 31.39
CA GLN A 275 -24.43 -15.16 31.89
C GLN A 275 -24.02 -16.13 30.78
N HIS A 276 -24.03 -15.68 29.52
CA HIS A 276 -23.87 -16.53 28.35
C HIS A 276 -22.52 -16.30 27.67
N ALA A 277 -21.84 -17.39 27.30
CA ALA A 277 -20.55 -17.34 26.63
C ALA A 277 -20.72 -16.80 25.20
N LEU A 278 -19.73 -16.03 24.73
CA LEU A 278 -19.60 -15.69 23.31
C LEU A 278 -18.92 -16.84 22.57
N ARG A 279 -19.43 -17.21 21.41
CA ARG A 279 -18.94 -18.33 20.61
C ARG A 279 -18.67 -17.91 19.17
N LEU A 280 -17.51 -18.32 18.67
CA LEU A 280 -17.09 -18.15 17.28
C LEU A 280 -17.08 -19.52 16.59
N GLY A 281 -17.78 -19.64 15.48
CA GLY A 281 -18.08 -20.92 14.83
C GLY A 281 -19.02 -21.81 15.65
N GLY A 282 -19.70 -22.76 15.00
CA GLY A 282 -20.79 -23.50 15.64
C GLY A 282 -20.38 -24.83 16.29
N ASN A 283 -20.99 -25.13 17.44
CA ASN A 283 -20.71 -26.32 18.26
C ASN A 283 -21.61 -27.54 17.91
N GLY A 284 -22.38 -27.50 16.82
CA GLY A 284 -23.34 -28.55 16.45
C GLY A 284 -23.19 -29.09 15.03
N VAL A 285 -23.54 -30.37 14.80
CA VAL A 285 -23.46 -31.00 13.46
C VAL A 285 -24.42 -30.36 12.44
N ARG A 286 -25.54 -29.77 12.91
CA ARG A 286 -26.58 -29.16 12.06
C ARG A 286 -26.35 -27.68 11.73
N HIS A 287 -25.58 -26.93 12.52
CA HIS A 287 -25.39 -25.47 12.32
C HIS A 287 -23.93 -24.98 12.45
N ALA A 288 -22.94 -25.87 12.53
CA ALA A 288 -21.53 -25.47 12.56
C ALA A 288 -21.12 -24.65 11.33
N PHE A 289 -20.58 -23.45 11.56
CA PHE A 289 -19.90 -22.67 10.52
C PHE A 289 -18.95 -23.56 9.72
N ARG A 290 -18.99 -23.43 8.39
CA ARG A 290 -18.03 -24.06 7.49
C ARG A 290 -17.32 -22.96 6.72
N GLY A 291 -16.13 -22.61 7.17
CA GLY A 291 -15.41 -21.48 6.61
C GLY A 291 -14.20 -21.11 7.44
N ARG A 292 -13.66 -19.94 7.14
CA ARG A 292 -12.62 -19.29 7.93
C ARG A 292 -13.16 -18.03 8.60
N LEU A 293 -12.70 -17.77 9.82
CA LEU A 293 -12.86 -16.50 10.50
C LEU A 293 -11.49 -15.91 10.81
N GLN A 294 -11.41 -14.59 10.69
CA GLN A 294 -10.30 -13.77 11.12
C GLN A 294 -10.90 -12.50 11.71
N ASP A 295 -10.25 -11.89 12.69
CA ASP A 295 -10.63 -10.61 13.29
C ASP A 295 -12.11 -10.48 13.65
N VAL A 296 -12.48 -10.82 14.89
CA VAL A 296 -13.82 -10.61 15.45
C VAL A 296 -13.75 -9.57 16.55
N ALA A 297 -14.45 -8.44 16.38
CA ALA A 297 -14.47 -7.34 17.34
C ALA A 297 -15.90 -7.01 17.78
N VAL A 298 -16.05 -6.70 19.05
CA VAL A 298 -17.31 -6.37 19.72
C VAL A 298 -17.17 -4.97 20.32
N PHE A 299 -18.20 -4.15 20.11
CA PHE A 299 -18.31 -2.81 20.67
C PHE A 299 -19.67 -2.69 21.36
N LYS A 300 -19.65 -2.39 22.65
CA LYS A 300 -20.83 -2.12 23.47
C LYS A 300 -21.38 -0.73 23.23
N THR A 301 -20.54 0.18 22.75
CA THR A 301 -20.95 1.48 22.20
C THR A 301 -20.65 1.51 20.71
N ASP A 302 -21.66 1.76 19.88
CA ASP A 302 -21.48 1.81 18.42
C ASP A 302 -20.52 2.94 18.00
N PRO A 303 -19.37 2.64 17.35
CA PRO A 303 -18.43 3.65 16.85
C PRO A 303 -18.95 4.40 15.60
N GLY A 304 -20.14 4.04 15.11
CA GLY A 304 -20.86 4.70 14.05
C GLY A 304 -20.72 4.00 12.70
N SER A 305 -21.81 4.00 11.92
CA SER A 305 -21.90 3.31 10.62
C SER A 305 -20.88 3.78 9.57
N ALA A 306 -20.35 5.00 9.72
CA ALA A 306 -19.25 5.53 8.91
C ALA A 306 -17.98 4.66 8.97
N ARG A 307 -17.77 3.89 10.05
CA ARG A 307 -16.60 3.03 10.22
C ARG A 307 -16.59 1.82 9.29
N ALA A 308 -17.76 1.36 8.83
CA ALA A 308 -17.89 0.18 7.97
C ALA A 308 -17.02 0.26 6.70
N ALA A 309 -16.96 1.44 6.07
CA ALA A 309 -16.16 1.67 4.88
C ALA A 309 -14.64 1.69 5.19
N VAL A 310 -14.25 2.23 6.35
CA VAL A 310 -12.85 2.24 6.81
C VAL A 310 -12.35 0.82 7.05
N TRP A 311 -13.12 0.02 7.78
CA TRP A 311 -12.81 -1.39 8.05
C TRP A 311 -12.67 -2.19 6.75
N ALA A 312 -13.62 -2.08 5.82
CA ALA A 312 -13.56 -2.82 4.56
C ALA A 312 -12.35 -2.46 3.69
N ARG A 313 -12.00 -1.17 3.58
CA ARG A 313 -10.82 -0.72 2.84
C ARG A 313 -9.53 -1.23 3.48
N THR A 314 -9.43 -1.11 4.81
CA THR A 314 -8.21 -1.50 5.52
C THR A 314 -8.00 -3.02 5.47
N ALA A 315 -9.07 -3.83 5.53
CA ALA A 315 -8.97 -5.28 5.34
C ALA A 315 -8.54 -5.68 3.91
N ALA A 316 -8.75 -4.79 2.95
CA ALA A 316 -8.32 -4.95 1.57
C ALA A 316 -6.91 -4.40 1.30
N ALA A 317 -6.32 -3.66 2.24
CA ALA A 317 -4.93 -3.26 2.17
C ALA A 317 -4.00 -4.47 2.42
N PRO A 318 -2.82 -4.52 1.77
CA PRO A 318 -1.83 -5.58 2.01
C PRO A 318 -1.45 -5.68 3.50
N SER A 319 -0.86 -6.80 3.94
CA SER A 319 -0.67 -7.18 5.35
C SER A 319 0.24 -6.27 6.17
N GLN A 320 0.92 -5.35 5.50
CA GLN A 320 1.74 -4.29 6.08
C GLN A 320 1.13 -2.88 5.87
N GLY A 321 -0.10 -2.79 5.37
CA GLY A 321 -0.67 -1.57 4.83
C GLY A 321 -0.03 -1.23 3.49
N TYR A 322 -0.48 -0.15 2.87
CA TYR A 322 0.27 0.49 1.80
C TYR A 322 1.37 1.36 2.42
N TRP A 323 2.60 1.00 2.11
CA TRP A 323 3.77 1.81 2.42
C TRP A 323 3.75 3.07 1.56
N LEU A 324 3.86 4.23 2.19
CA LEU A 324 3.89 5.52 1.50
C LEU A 324 5.31 6.04 1.40
N PHE A 325 6.04 6.00 2.51
CA PHE A 325 7.43 6.43 2.56
C PHE A 325 8.13 5.87 3.80
N THR A 326 9.36 5.42 3.64
CA THR A 326 10.24 5.04 4.75
C THR A 326 11.60 5.67 4.54
N GLY A 327 12.19 6.26 5.58
CA GLY A 327 13.47 6.94 5.46
C GLY A 327 14.06 7.36 6.80
N PHE A 328 15.01 8.28 6.73
CA PHE A 328 15.77 8.80 7.86
C PHE A 328 15.48 10.27 8.08
N ILE A 329 15.21 10.66 9.33
CA ILE A 329 14.98 12.05 9.70
C ILE A 329 16.30 12.81 9.56
N GLU A 330 16.35 13.79 8.66
CA GLU A 330 17.49 14.68 8.43
C GLU A 330 17.48 15.89 9.36
N SER A 331 16.31 16.49 9.57
CA SER A 331 16.14 17.66 10.43
C SER A 331 14.86 17.59 11.26
N TRP A 332 14.93 18.23 12.42
CA TRP A 332 13.80 18.55 13.30
C TRP A 332 13.67 20.08 13.34
N ASP A 333 12.77 20.63 12.55
CA ASP A 333 12.60 22.08 12.40
C ASP A 333 11.43 22.58 13.24
N TYR A 334 11.74 23.29 14.33
CA TYR A 334 10.77 23.77 15.30
C TYR A 334 10.11 25.07 14.86
N ARG A 335 8.77 25.12 14.90
CA ARG A 335 8.00 26.32 14.57
C ARG A 335 6.88 26.59 15.56
N PHE A 336 6.46 27.85 15.60
CA PHE A 336 5.27 28.28 16.32
C PHE A 336 4.26 28.79 15.29
N LEU A 337 3.16 28.07 15.12
CA LEU A 337 2.08 28.49 14.22
C LEU A 337 1.20 29.49 14.95
N ASP A 338 1.22 30.74 14.52
CA ASP A 338 0.37 31.78 15.08
C ASP A 338 -1.11 31.54 14.71
N GLY A 339 -2.01 31.77 15.66
CA GLY A 339 -3.47 31.69 15.45
C GLY A 339 -4.09 30.28 15.30
N ALA A 340 -3.32 29.19 15.41
CA ALA A 340 -3.82 27.82 15.20
C ALA A 340 -4.76 27.29 16.31
N LEU A 341 -4.76 27.92 17.50
CA LEU A 341 -5.63 27.56 18.63
C LEU A 341 -6.12 28.83 19.36
N GLY A 342 -7.17 29.48 18.86
CA GLY A 342 -7.86 30.55 19.60
C GLY A 342 -6.98 31.76 19.99
N GLY A 343 -5.94 32.07 19.21
CA GLY A 343 -5.04 33.21 19.46
C GLY A 343 -3.76 32.88 20.25
N GLN A 344 -3.49 31.61 20.54
CA GLN A 344 -2.19 31.17 21.05
C GLN A 344 -1.36 30.50 19.95
N SER A 345 -0.05 30.72 19.96
CA SER A 345 0.87 30.06 19.03
C SER A 345 0.99 28.56 19.38
N ALA A 346 0.65 27.68 18.45
CA ALA A 346 0.76 26.23 18.64
C ALA A 346 2.17 25.75 18.22
N PRO A 347 2.99 25.19 19.13
CA PRO A 347 4.26 24.58 18.75
C PRO A 347 4.03 23.38 17.84
N VAL A 348 4.79 23.33 16.75
CA VAL A 348 4.87 22.20 15.83
C VAL A 348 6.33 21.90 15.54
N VAL A 349 6.59 20.68 15.07
CA VAL A 349 7.88 20.31 14.50
C VAL A 349 7.69 19.80 13.09
N GLU A 350 8.51 20.29 12.17
CA GLU A 350 8.58 19.84 10.79
C GLU A 350 9.79 18.92 10.64
N LEU A 351 9.55 17.69 10.22
CA LEU A 351 10.58 16.70 9.97
C LEU A 351 10.87 16.68 8.47
N THR A 352 12.13 16.86 8.08
CA THR A 352 12.60 16.46 6.75
C THR A 352 13.10 15.03 6.85
N VAL A 353 12.53 14.15 6.05
CA VAL A 353 12.86 12.72 5.99
C VAL A 353 13.35 12.41 4.59
N ILE A 354 14.45 11.68 4.49
CA ILE A 354 15.05 11.31 3.20
C ILE A 354 15.25 9.80 3.13
N ASP A 355 15.03 9.22 1.96
CA ASP A 355 15.25 7.79 1.78
C ASP A 355 16.74 7.42 1.86
N GLY A 356 17.03 6.12 1.91
CA GLY A 356 18.41 5.68 2.05
C GLY A 356 19.28 5.85 0.79
N LEU A 357 18.75 6.33 -0.35
CA LEU A 357 19.59 6.65 -1.52
C LEU A 357 20.59 7.77 -1.19
N LYS A 358 20.27 8.64 -0.23
CA LYS A 358 21.19 9.65 0.31
C LYS A 358 22.51 9.04 0.78
N ASN A 359 22.50 7.85 1.37
CA ASN A 359 23.70 7.23 1.93
C ASN A 359 24.73 6.91 0.84
N LEU A 360 24.28 6.62 -0.39
CA LEU A 360 25.16 6.39 -1.54
C LEU A 360 26.02 7.61 -1.88
N ARG A 361 25.54 8.83 -1.57
CA ARG A 361 26.28 10.07 -1.83
C ARG A 361 27.44 10.27 -0.85
N ASN A 362 27.33 9.70 0.35
CA ASN A 362 28.25 9.97 1.46
C ASN A 362 29.36 8.93 1.61
N VAL A 363 29.32 7.84 0.84
CA VAL A 363 30.32 6.75 0.90
C VAL A 363 31.18 6.75 -0.36
N LYS A 364 32.50 6.66 -0.18
CA LYS A 364 33.50 6.47 -1.24
C LYS A 364 33.87 4.99 -1.38
N LEU A 365 34.29 4.58 -2.58
CA LEU A 365 34.62 3.18 -2.91
C LEU A 365 36.14 2.88 -2.86
N ASP A 366 36.88 3.56 -1.99
CA ASP A 366 38.34 3.69 -2.02
C ASP A 366 39.14 2.38 -1.87
N ASP A 367 38.53 1.28 -1.41
CA ASP A 367 39.23 0.05 -1.00
C ASP A 367 38.65 -1.25 -1.62
N VAL A 368 37.88 -1.17 -2.71
CA VAL A 368 37.22 -2.34 -3.30
C VAL A 368 37.56 -2.51 -4.78
N ASP A 369 38.15 -3.66 -5.11
CA ASP A 369 38.29 -4.10 -6.50
C ASP A 369 36.99 -4.69 -7.02
N TYR A 370 36.66 -4.30 -8.24
CA TYR A 370 35.38 -4.57 -8.87
C TYR A 370 35.62 -5.39 -10.15
N PRO A 371 35.29 -6.70 -10.20
CA PRO A 371 35.54 -7.54 -11.38
C PRO A 371 34.59 -7.15 -12.53
N GLN A 372 34.84 -7.64 -13.75
CA GLN A 372 33.82 -7.54 -14.80
C GLN A 372 32.59 -8.37 -14.39
N GLU A 373 31.42 -7.76 -14.31
CA GLU A 373 30.18 -8.41 -13.86
C GLU A 373 28.94 -7.73 -14.45
N GLN A 374 27.76 -8.35 -14.32
CA GLN A 374 26.51 -7.73 -14.78
C GLN A 374 26.15 -6.51 -13.92
N ALA A 375 25.43 -5.54 -14.49
CA ALA A 375 25.06 -4.31 -13.80
C ALA A 375 24.39 -4.55 -12.43
N GLY A 376 23.46 -5.51 -12.33
CA GLY A 376 22.81 -5.85 -11.07
C GLY A 376 23.77 -6.42 -10.03
N ALA A 377 24.71 -7.27 -10.46
CA ALA A 377 25.77 -7.80 -9.59
C ALA A 377 26.70 -6.68 -9.10
N ARG A 378 27.06 -5.73 -9.98
CA ARG A 378 27.84 -4.54 -9.60
C ARG A 378 27.13 -3.69 -8.57
N ILE A 379 25.84 -3.41 -8.76
CA ILE A 379 25.02 -2.66 -7.80
C ILE A 379 25.00 -3.40 -6.46
N GLY A 380 24.76 -4.71 -6.47
CA GLY A 380 24.78 -5.54 -5.27
C GLY A 380 26.11 -5.47 -4.50
N ARG A 381 27.24 -5.57 -5.20
CA ARG A 381 28.58 -5.48 -4.58
C ARG A 381 28.87 -4.10 -4.00
N VAL A 382 28.44 -3.02 -4.67
CA VAL A 382 28.51 -1.67 -4.10
C VAL A 382 27.70 -1.61 -2.82
N LEU A 383 26.45 -2.07 -2.82
CA LEU A 383 25.60 -2.08 -1.62
C LEU A 383 26.18 -2.94 -0.48
N ASP A 384 26.87 -4.05 -0.79
CA ASP A 384 27.59 -4.86 0.20
C ASP A 384 28.72 -4.07 0.87
N ALA A 385 29.50 -3.32 0.09
CA ALA A 385 30.57 -2.45 0.62
C ALA A 385 30.01 -1.34 1.54
N LEU A 386 28.76 -0.93 1.33
CA LEU A 386 28.05 0.04 2.17
C LEU A 386 27.36 -0.60 3.39
N GLY A 387 27.38 -1.93 3.53
CA GLY A 387 26.69 -2.65 4.60
C GLY A 387 25.16 -2.62 4.48
N TRP A 388 24.60 -2.35 3.30
CA TRP A 388 23.16 -2.34 3.10
C TRP A 388 22.58 -3.75 3.32
N PRO A 389 21.46 -3.94 4.05
CA PRO A 389 20.95 -5.29 4.30
C PRO A 389 20.50 -6.00 3.02
N ALA A 390 20.82 -7.28 2.84
CA ALA A 390 20.36 -8.06 1.68
C ALA A 390 18.82 -8.20 1.61
N ALA A 391 18.15 -8.16 2.76
CA ALA A 391 16.69 -8.20 2.86
C ALA A 391 16.02 -6.91 2.34
N ASP A 392 16.76 -5.81 2.25
CA ASP A 392 16.28 -4.49 1.83
C ASP A 392 16.73 -4.17 0.40
N ARG A 393 16.81 -5.19 -0.47
CA ARG A 393 17.23 -5.07 -1.88
C ARG A 393 16.34 -5.89 -2.80
N ASP A 394 15.97 -5.31 -3.93
CA ASP A 394 15.28 -5.97 -5.04
C ASP A 394 15.99 -5.60 -6.34
N LEU A 395 16.95 -6.44 -6.76
CA LEU A 395 17.86 -6.10 -7.85
C LEU A 395 17.67 -7.08 -9.01
N ASP A 396 17.29 -6.55 -10.16
CA ASP A 396 17.37 -7.29 -11.41
C ASP A 396 18.83 -7.72 -11.71
N PRO A 397 19.05 -8.82 -12.46
CA PRO A 397 20.41 -9.24 -12.82
C PRO A 397 21.19 -8.20 -13.65
N GLY A 398 20.50 -7.44 -14.50
CA GLY A 398 21.10 -6.51 -15.46
C GLY A 398 21.42 -7.18 -16.80
N GLN A 399 21.39 -6.38 -17.87
CA GLN A 399 21.65 -6.83 -19.25
C GLN A 399 23.04 -6.41 -19.75
N THR A 400 23.63 -5.39 -19.14
CA THR A 400 24.93 -4.84 -19.49
C THR A 400 26.04 -5.43 -18.63
N ALA A 401 27.02 -6.03 -19.30
CA ALA A 401 28.29 -6.40 -18.67
C ALA A 401 29.12 -5.13 -18.42
N ILE A 402 29.34 -4.83 -17.14
CA ILE A 402 30.11 -3.70 -16.64
C ILE A 402 31.58 -4.08 -16.57
N GLN A 403 32.44 -3.26 -17.17
CA GLN A 403 33.90 -3.41 -17.15
C GLN A 403 34.45 -3.49 -15.71
N ALA A 404 35.58 -4.18 -15.55
CA ALA A 404 36.30 -4.22 -14.29
C ALA A 404 36.80 -2.81 -13.88
N ALA A 405 36.84 -2.53 -12.58
CA ALA A 405 37.39 -1.31 -12.02
C ALA A 405 38.33 -1.64 -10.86
N THR A 406 39.58 -1.17 -10.95
CA THR A 406 40.64 -1.38 -9.94
C THR A 406 41.11 -0.06 -9.32
N ASP A 407 40.49 1.06 -9.68
CA ASP A 407 40.80 2.38 -9.13
C ASP A 407 39.52 3.25 -9.17
N LEU A 408 38.71 3.14 -8.12
CA LEU A 408 37.58 4.03 -7.84
C LEU A 408 37.95 5.03 -6.74
N THR A 409 39.24 5.38 -6.63
CA THR A 409 39.72 6.28 -5.58
C THR A 409 39.00 7.63 -5.66
N ASN A 410 38.47 8.08 -4.54
CA ASN A 410 37.63 9.26 -4.35
C ASN A 410 36.29 9.27 -5.13
N GLU A 411 35.90 8.17 -5.77
CA GLU A 411 34.59 8.06 -6.40
C GLU A 411 33.53 7.67 -5.36
N THR A 412 32.43 8.43 -5.31
CA THR A 412 31.30 8.09 -4.44
C THR A 412 30.51 6.93 -5.02
N ALA A 413 29.87 6.15 -4.15
CA ALA A 413 29.00 5.06 -4.57
C ALA A 413 27.92 5.56 -5.54
N LEU A 414 27.32 6.73 -5.27
CA LEU A 414 26.34 7.35 -6.17
C LEU A 414 26.93 7.66 -7.56
N SER A 415 28.11 8.29 -7.64
CA SER A 415 28.75 8.60 -8.93
C SER A 415 29.04 7.33 -9.75
N HIS A 416 29.54 6.29 -9.07
CA HIS A 416 29.83 5.02 -9.74
C HIS A 416 28.54 4.35 -10.24
N LEU A 417 27.50 4.30 -9.40
CA LEU A 417 26.21 3.72 -9.77
C LEU A 417 25.51 4.53 -10.86
N ASP A 418 25.65 5.86 -10.90
CA ASP A 418 25.15 6.69 -12.01
C ASP A 418 25.75 6.24 -13.35
N LYS A 419 27.07 5.96 -13.39
CA LYS A 419 27.72 5.43 -14.61
C LYS A 419 27.22 4.03 -14.96
N VAL A 420 27.05 3.15 -13.97
CA VAL A 420 26.48 1.80 -14.18
C VAL A 420 25.09 1.89 -14.78
N LEU A 421 24.22 2.75 -14.24
CA LEU A 421 22.84 2.93 -14.70
C LEU A 421 22.75 3.57 -16.08
N LEU A 422 23.58 4.57 -16.37
CA LEU A 422 23.68 5.14 -17.72
C LEU A 422 24.18 4.11 -18.73
N SER A 423 25.04 3.19 -18.31
CA SER A 423 25.54 2.11 -19.16
C SER A 423 24.48 1.03 -19.42
N GLU A 424 23.71 0.68 -18.38
CA GLU A 424 22.61 -0.28 -18.45
C GLU A 424 21.39 0.28 -19.22
N LEU A 425 21.19 1.60 -19.18
CA LEU A 425 19.90 2.26 -19.43
C LEU A 425 18.80 1.71 -18.50
N GLY A 426 19.17 1.44 -17.24
CA GLY A 426 18.29 0.96 -16.17
C GLY A 426 17.89 2.06 -15.19
N ALA A 427 17.17 1.68 -14.13
CA ALA A 427 16.74 2.58 -13.06
C ALA A 427 17.06 2.00 -11.68
N LEU A 428 17.64 2.83 -10.81
CA LEU A 428 17.85 2.53 -9.39
C LEU A 428 17.06 3.54 -8.56
N PHE A 429 16.29 3.05 -7.60
CA PHE A 429 15.51 3.89 -6.70
C PHE A 429 15.24 3.17 -5.39
N VAL A 430 14.67 3.88 -4.43
CA VAL A 430 14.21 3.30 -3.18
C VAL A 430 12.68 3.20 -3.21
N ASP A 431 12.15 1.99 -2.98
CA ASP A 431 10.71 1.77 -2.92
C ASP A 431 10.09 2.38 -1.64
N SER A 432 8.77 2.36 -1.50
CA SER A 432 8.11 2.95 -0.33
C SER A 432 8.44 2.24 1.00
N ARG A 433 9.05 1.05 0.98
CA ARG A 433 9.51 0.26 2.14
C ARG A 433 10.96 0.55 2.53
N ASN A 434 11.62 1.46 1.82
CA ASN A 434 13.06 1.68 1.93
C ASN A 434 13.91 0.50 1.40
N ALA A 435 13.38 -0.32 0.49
CA ALA A 435 14.17 -1.30 -0.24
C ALA A 435 14.85 -0.66 -1.45
N MET A 436 16.12 -0.98 -1.67
CA MET A 436 16.88 -0.56 -2.85
C MET A 436 16.43 -1.40 -4.06
N THR A 437 15.79 -0.77 -5.03
CA THR A 437 15.23 -1.43 -6.21
C THR A 437 16.02 -1.07 -7.47
N PHE A 438 16.53 -2.07 -8.18
CA PHE A 438 17.15 -1.92 -9.49
C PHE A 438 16.29 -2.63 -10.54
N GLN A 439 15.86 -1.85 -11.53
CA GLN A 439 15.19 -2.35 -12.72
C GLN A 439 16.16 -2.30 -13.90
N GLU A 440 16.40 -3.46 -14.50
CA GLU A 440 17.22 -3.56 -15.72
C GLU A 440 16.52 -2.93 -16.92
N ARG A 441 17.23 -2.77 -18.04
CA ARG A 441 16.71 -2.09 -19.25
C ARG A 441 15.35 -2.61 -19.73
N TYR A 442 15.10 -3.91 -19.57
CA TYR A 442 13.87 -4.57 -20.00
C TYR A 442 12.85 -4.74 -18.88
N GLY A 443 13.10 -4.20 -17.69
CA GLY A 443 12.23 -4.36 -16.52
C GLY A 443 10.77 -3.94 -16.80
N ARG A 444 10.58 -2.83 -17.53
CA ARG A 444 9.26 -2.31 -17.92
C ARG A 444 8.55 -3.10 -19.02
N LEU A 445 9.20 -4.12 -19.58
CA LEU A 445 8.66 -5.00 -20.62
C LEU A 445 8.16 -6.34 -20.07
N ARG A 446 8.18 -6.49 -18.74
CA ARG A 446 7.74 -7.68 -18.03
C ARG A 446 6.57 -7.33 -17.10
N ASP A 447 5.79 -8.34 -16.75
CA ASP A 447 4.75 -8.22 -15.73
C ASP A 447 5.35 -7.63 -14.43
N PRO A 448 4.66 -6.67 -13.76
CA PRO A 448 3.33 -6.12 -14.06
C PRO A 448 3.34 -4.81 -14.87
N TYR A 449 4.48 -4.45 -15.47
CA TYR A 449 4.67 -3.15 -16.14
C TYR A 449 4.36 -3.18 -17.64
N ASP A 450 4.21 -4.37 -18.22
CA ASP A 450 3.88 -4.59 -19.62
C ASP A 450 2.40 -4.35 -19.95
N ALA A 451 1.52 -4.33 -18.95
CA ALA A 451 0.10 -4.04 -19.07
C ALA A 451 -0.33 -2.79 -18.28
N SER A 452 -1.28 -2.02 -18.82
CA SER A 452 -1.87 -0.90 -18.10
C SER A 452 -2.74 -1.39 -16.94
N GLN A 453 -2.50 -0.83 -15.76
CA GLN A 453 -3.18 -1.21 -14.52
C GLN A 453 -4.42 -0.36 -14.23
N ALA A 454 -4.54 0.80 -14.89
CA ALA A 454 -5.68 1.72 -14.75
C ALA A 454 -5.81 2.64 -15.96
N THR A 455 -7.04 3.07 -16.23
CA THR A 455 -7.34 4.08 -17.26
C THR A 455 -7.89 5.35 -16.63
N TYR A 456 -7.25 6.49 -16.88
CA TYR A 456 -7.71 7.83 -16.49
C TYR A 456 -8.16 8.62 -17.70
N GLY A 457 -9.15 9.50 -17.54
CA GLY A 457 -9.63 10.25 -18.69
C GLY A 457 -11.06 10.77 -18.59
N ASP A 458 -11.55 11.20 -19.74
CA ASP A 458 -12.93 11.65 -19.97
C ASP A 458 -13.79 10.63 -20.74
N SER A 459 -13.20 9.48 -21.11
CA SER A 459 -13.89 8.38 -21.79
C SER A 459 -14.80 7.60 -20.83
N PRO A 460 -15.91 7.00 -21.32
CA PRO A 460 -16.79 6.18 -20.49
C PRO A 460 -16.03 5.05 -19.78
N GLY A 461 -16.13 4.99 -18.45
CA GLY A 461 -15.43 4.00 -17.63
C GLY A 461 -13.99 4.37 -17.23
N ALA A 462 -13.45 5.48 -17.72
CA ALA A 462 -12.17 6.01 -17.26
C ALA A 462 -12.32 6.68 -15.87
N ARG A 463 -11.25 6.61 -15.07
CA ARG A 463 -11.18 7.24 -13.75
C ARG A 463 -10.93 8.74 -13.88
N GLY A 464 -11.57 9.52 -13.01
CA GLY A 464 -11.44 10.98 -13.02
C GLY A 464 -10.09 11.48 -12.48
N TYR A 465 -9.72 12.69 -12.89
CA TYR A 465 -8.53 13.42 -12.42
C TYR A 465 -8.90 14.85 -11.98
N VAL A 466 -7.94 15.58 -11.40
CA VAL A 466 -8.08 16.99 -10.98
C VAL A 466 -7.13 17.94 -11.70
N GLY A 467 -6.05 17.43 -12.28
CA GLY A 467 -5.10 18.20 -13.08
C GLY A 467 -4.38 17.32 -14.09
N ILE A 468 -4.05 17.90 -15.24
CA ILE A 468 -3.23 17.30 -16.29
C ILE A 468 -2.30 18.37 -16.82
N GLU A 469 -1.03 18.03 -16.98
CA GLU A 469 -0.02 18.89 -17.55
C GLU A 469 0.49 18.29 -18.86
N LEU A 470 0.26 19.01 -19.96
CA LEU A 470 0.73 18.67 -21.29
C LEU A 470 1.83 19.65 -21.67
N GLU A 471 2.90 19.15 -22.28
CA GLU A 471 3.99 19.96 -22.79
C GLU A 471 4.32 19.59 -24.23
N GLN A 472 4.53 20.60 -25.06
CA GLN A 472 5.15 20.46 -26.36
C GLN A 472 6.31 21.45 -26.46
N THR A 473 7.52 20.94 -26.26
CA THR A 473 8.75 21.73 -26.20
C THR A 473 9.81 21.14 -27.12
N ASP A 474 10.70 21.99 -27.61
CA ASP A 474 11.87 21.58 -28.38
C ASP A 474 13.06 21.24 -27.46
N GLN A 475 13.01 21.59 -26.17
CA GLN A 475 14.09 21.35 -25.19
C GLN A 475 14.46 19.87 -25.08
N ASN A 476 13.50 18.99 -25.38
CA ASN A 476 13.64 17.54 -25.30
C ASN A 476 13.84 16.88 -26.67
N VAL A 477 14.34 17.64 -27.67
CA VAL A 477 14.67 17.14 -29.01
C VAL A 477 16.17 16.86 -29.10
N TYR A 478 16.52 15.61 -29.38
CA TYR A 478 17.90 15.15 -29.61
C TYR A 478 17.97 14.37 -30.93
N ASN A 479 18.57 14.98 -31.95
CA ASN A 479 18.69 14.44 -33.30
C ASN A 479 20.14 14.16 -33.76
N ASP A 480 21.07 14.26 -32.81
CA ASP A 480 22.45 13.79 -32.85
C ASP A 480 22.74 13.13 -31.48
N VAL A 481 22.81 11.81 -31.41
CA VAL A 481 23.07 11.07 -30.17
C VAL A 481 24.44 10.41 -30.26
N ARG A 482 25.28 10.65 -29.25
CA ARG A 482 26.67 10.19 -29.18
C ARG A 482 26.92 9.46 -27.87
N ILE A 483 27.29 8.19 -27.98
CA ILE A 483 27.52 7.30 -26.84
C ILE A 483 28.93 6.73 -26.94
N GLU A 484 29.75 6.97 -25.92
CA GLU A 484 31.15 6.53 -25.89
C GLU A 484 31.40 5.61 -24.68
N PRO A 485 31.65 4.31 -24.91
CA PRO A 485 32.16 3.41 -23.89
C PRO A 485 33.54 3.87 -23.40
N LYS A 486 33.82 3.66 -22.12
CA LYS A 486 35.15 3.80 -21.55
C LYS A 486 36.10 2.86 -22.28
N ASP A 487 37.24 3.40 -22.73
CA ASP A 487 38.26 2.68 -23.49
C ASP A 487 37.77 2.09 -24.84
N GLY A 488 36.58 2.50 -25.31
CA GLY A 488 35.95 2.06 -26.56
C GLY A 488 35.86 3.15 -27.62
N THR A 489 35.04 2.94 -28.65
CA THR A 489 34.84 3.90 -29.75
C THR A 489 33.51 4.63 -29.63
N GLU A 490 33.50 5.96 -29.81
CA GLU A 490 32.27 6.76 -29.88
C GLU A 490 31.32 6.22 -30.97
N GLN A 491 30.09 5.89 -30.57
CA GLN A 491 28.99 5.49 -31.44
C GLN A 491 28.06 6.67 -31.66
N ILE A 492 27.66 6.88 -32.93
CA ILE A 492 26.90 8.06 -33.35
C ILE A 492 25.63 7.63 -34.10
N SER A 493 24.51 8.23 -33.73
CA SER A 493 23.22 8.10 -34.43
C SER A 493 22.63 9.49 -34.71
N VAL A 494 22.27 9.76 -35.97
CA VAL A 494 21.78 11.08 -36.43
C VAL A 494 20.53 10.95 -37.29
N ASP A 495 19.64 11.95 -37.26
CA ASP A 495 18.51 12.07 -38.19
C ASP A 495 18.60 13.38 -38.99
N ALA A 496 18.96 13.28 -40.27
CA ALA A 496 19.19 14.45 -41.13
C ALA A 496 17.90 15.26 -41.40
N THR A 497 16.74 14.59 -41.43
CA THR A 497 15.45 15.24 -41.67
C THR A 497 15.07 16.10 -40.47
N SER A 498 15.16 15.53 -39.26
CA SER A 498 14.95 16.27 -38.02
C SER A 498 15.97 17.39 -37.85
N GLN A 499 17.25 17.17 -38.16
CA GLN A 499 18.26 18.23 -38.12
C GLN A 499 17.94 19.41 -39.04
N THR A 500 17.39 19.13 -40.22
CA THR A 500 16.93 20.16 -41.16
C THR A 500 15.74 20.94 -40.58
N ALA A 501 14.84 20.27 -39.89
CA ALA A 501 13.63 20.88 -39.32
C ALA A 501 13.87 21.66 -38.02
N TYR A 502 14.71 21.16 -37.12
CA TYR A 502 14.83 21.64 -35.74
C TYR A 502 16.24 22.09 -35.33
N GLY A 503 17.18 22.09 -36.28
CA GLY A 503 18.60 22.31 -36.03
C GLY A 503 19.27 21.10 -35.38
N ARG A 504 20.60 21.08 -35.36
CA ARG A 504 21.35 20.01 -34.67
C ARG A 504 21.24 20.19 -33.16
N ARG A 505 20.75 19.15 -32.48
CA ARG A 505 20.64 19.09 -31.02
C ARG A 505 21.26 17.80 -30.53
N THR A 506 22.36 17.93 -29.80
CA THR A 506 23.24 16.80 -29.47
C THR A 506 23.03 16.32 -28.03
N LEU A 507 22.83 15.00 -27.86
CA LEU A 507 22.91 14.31 -26.57
C LEU A 507 24.21 13.50 -26.54
N THR A 508 25.07 13.76 -25.55
CA THR A 508 26.35 13.04 -25.39
C THR A 508 26.38 12.32 -24.05
N ARG A 509 26.83 11.06 -24.06
CA ARG A 509 27.21 10.31 -22.87
C ARG A 509 28.54 9.61 -23.13
N SER A 510 29.53 9.86 -22.28
CA SER A 510 30.88 9.31 -22.42
C SER A 510 31.35 8.62 -21.16
N ASN A 511 32.46 7.89 -21.27
CA ASN A 511 33.06 7.14 -20.16
C ASN A 511 32.08 6.12 -19.54
N LEU A 512 31.23 5.51 -20.38
CA LEU A 512 30.25 4.52 -19.94
C LEU A 512 30.90 3.15 -19.79
N LEU A 513 30.48 2.37 -18.80
CA LEU A 513 31.18 1.18 -18.34
C LEU A 513 30.81 -0.11 -19.10
N MET A 514 30.03 -0.04 -20.19
CA MET A 514 29.70 -1.22 -21.01
C MET A 514 30.94 -1.78 -21.71
N THR A 515 30.98 -3.09 -21.94
CA THR A 515 32.11 -3.78 -22.57
C THR A 515 32.08 -3.79 -24.10
N ARG A 516 30.96 -3.45 -24.74
CA ARG A 516 30.76 -3.60 -26.19
C ARG A 516 30.33 -2.30 -26.86
N ASP A 517 31.04 -1.90 -27.90
CA ASP A 517 30.66 -0.77 -28.77
C ASP A 517 29.28 -0.97 -29.43
N THR A 518 28.91 -2.21 -29.77
CA THR A 518 27.59 -2.49 -30.36
C THR A 518 26.44 -2.12 -29.42
N GLU A 519 26.66 -2.24 -28.12
CA GLU A 519 25.66 -1.91 -27.11
C GLU A 519 25.51 -0.39 -26.94
N ALA A 520 26.61 0.37 -27.03
CA ALA A 520 26.56 1.83 -27.14
C ALA A 520 25.80 2.28 -28.39
N LYS A 521 25.97 1.58 -29.52
CA LYS A 521 25.23 1.87 -30.75
C LYS A 521 23.74 1.64 -30.60
N ASP A 522 23.34 0.51 -30.01
CA ASP A 522 21.93 0.21 -29.72
C ASP A 522 21.31 1.29 -28.81
N GLN A 523 22.05 1.74 -27.78
CA GLN A 523 21.61 2.82 -26.90
C GLN A 523 21.43 4.15 -27.66
N ALA A 524 22.36 4.50 -28.57
CA ALA A 524 22.28 5.71 -29.39
C ALA A 524 21.04 5.69 -30.30
N ASP A 525 20.74 4.54 -30.92
CA ASP A 525 19.59 4.37 -31.81
C ASP A 525 18.25 4.47 -31.06
N ILE A 526 18.15 3.84 -29.88
CA ILE A 526 16.93 3.90 -29.06
C ILE A 526 16.65 5.34 -28.63
N LEU A 527 17.65 6.06 -28.13
CA LEU A 527 17.51 7.45 -27.70
C LEU A 527 17.16 8.36 -28.89
N LEU A 528 17.83 8.21 -30.03
CA LEU A 528 17.49 8.97 -31.24
C LEU A 528 16.04 8.72 -31.65
N SER A 529 15.60 7.46 -31.71
CA SER A 529 14.24 7.12 -32.14
C SER A 529 13.15 7.76 -31.27
N ARG A 530 13.44 7.96 -29.98
CA ARG A 530 12.50 8.50 -28.99
C ARG A 530 12.49 10.02 -28.92
N PHE A 531 13.63 10.67 -29.19
CA PHE A 531 13.81 12.10 -28.96
C PHE A 531 14.12 12.91 -30.22
N LYS A 532 14.22 12.30 -31.40
CA LYS A 532 14.54 13.04 -32.63
C LYS A 532 13.50 14.09 -33.04
N ASP A 533 12.24 13.93 -32.67
CA ASP A 533 11.16 14.84 -33.05
C ASP A 533 10.41 15.38 -31.82
N PRO A 534 9.93 16.63 -31.84
CA PRO A 534 9.08 17.16 -30.77
C PRO A 534 7.75 16.40 -30.75
N ALA A 535 7.31 15.99 -29.56
CA ALA A 535 6.05 15.31 -29.34
C ALA A 535 5.28 15.99 -28.20
N LEU A 536 3.95 15.99 -28.28
CA LEU A 536 3.10 16.35 -27.16
C LEU A 536 3.28 15.30 -26.06
N ARG A 537 3.84 15.70 -24.93
CA ARG A 537 4.09 14.86 -23.77
C ARG A 537 3.06 15.14 -22.69
N LEU A 538 2.51 14.09 -22.12
CA LEU A 538 1.80 14.15 -20.85
C LEU A 538 2.84 14.10 -19.72
N GLN A 539 3.11 15.25 -19.10
CA GLN A 539 4.10 15.36 -18.03
C GLN A 539 3.57 14.81 -16.72
N SER A 540 2.34 15.17 -16.36
CA SER A 540 1.77 14.77 -15.09
C SER A 540 0.26 14.63 -15.13
N ILE A 541 -0.26 13.80 -14.23
CA ILE A 541 -1.67 13.72 -13.88
C ILE A 541 -1.80 13.84 -12.36
N SER A 542 -2.76 14.65 -11.93
CA SER A 542 -3.08 14.84 -10.51
C SER A 542 -4.46 14.28 -10.21
N VAL A 543 -4.59 13.53 -9.12
CA VAL A 543 -5.84 12.92 -8.66
C VAL A 543 -6.11 13.29 -7.19
N ARG A 544 -7.40 13.45 -6.87
CA ARG A 544 -7.87 13.58 -5.48
C ARG A 544 -8.70 12.35 -5.16
N PRO A 545 -8.17 11.37 -4.41
CA PRO A 545 -8.84 10.10 -4.21
C PRO A 545 -10.19 10.24 -3.51
N GLN A 546 -10.44 11.33 -2.76
CA GLN A 546 -11.74 11.62 -2.15
C GLN A 546 -12.89 11.79 -3.16
N ARG A 547 -12.60 12.10 -4.43
CA ARG A 547 -13.64 12.25 -5.47
C ARG A 547 -14.30 10.92 -5.85
N ASP A 548 -13.55 9.83 -5.78
CA ASP A 548 -14.03 8.46 -5.97
C ASP A 548 -13.18 7.52 -5.11
N PRO A 549 -13.46 7.45 -3.80
CA PRO A 549 -12.59 6.76 -2.85
C PRO A 549 -12.42 5.26 -3.14
N ALA A 550 -13.45 4.61 -3.67
CA ALA A 550 -13.42 3.17 -3.93
C ALA A 550 -12.50 2.82 -5.11
N ALA A 551 -12.46 3.67 -6.14
CA ALA A 551 -11.61 3.46 -7.31
C ALA A 551 -10.20 4.04 -7.13
N LEU A 552 -10.07 5.22 -6.51
CA LEU A 552 -8.83 6.00 -6.56
C LEU A 552 -7.87 5.77 -5.38
N PHE A 553 -8.35 5.42 -4.18
CA PHE A 553 -7.42 5.12 -3.09
C PHE A 553 -6.55 3.88 -3.36
N PRO A 554 -7.08 2.76 -3.89
CA PRO A 554 -6.23 1.63 -4.26
C PRO A 554 -5.08 2.01 -5.20
N ASP A 555 -5.33 2.93 -6.14
CA ASP A 555 -4.32 3.43 -7.07
C ASP A 555 -3.29 4.33 -6.39
N VAL A 556 -3.77 5.36 -5.69
CA VAL A 556 -2.93 6.34 -4.99
C VAL A 556 -2.01 5.68 -3.98
N LEU A 557 -2.48 4.61 -3.34
CA LEU A 557 -1.73 3.88 -2.33
C LEU A 557 -0.86 2.76 -2.92
N GLY A 558 -1.28 2.16 -4.04
CA GLY A 558 -0.66 0.97 -4.62
C GLY A 558 0.29 1.21 -5.78
N PHE A 559 0.16 2.34 -6.49
CA PHE A 559 1.00 2.64 -7.65
C PHE A 559 2.34 3.23 -7.22
N ASP A 560 3.41 2.65 -7.75
CA ASP A 560 4.78 3.11 -7.55
C ASP A 560 5.47 3.42 -8.90
N LEU A 561 6.74 3.78 -8.87
CA LEU A 561 7.59 3.99 -10.04
C LEU A 561 7.50 2.81 -11.01
N SER A 562 7.58 3.12 -12.31
CA SER A 562 7.41 2.20 -13.44
C SER A 562 6.01 1.62 -13.65
N THR A 563 5.06 1.79 -12.71
CA THR A 563 3.66 1.38 -12.91
C THR A 563 3.12 1.95 -14.22
N ARG A 564 2.46 1.11 -15.02
CA ARG A 564 1.89 1.51 -16.30
C ARG A 564 0.42 1.87 -16.16
N ILE A 565 0.06 3.06 -16.63
CA ILE A 565 -1.32 3.57 -16.65
C ILE A 565 -1.68 4.05 -18.06
N LYS A 566 -2.97 4.05 -18.36
CA LYS A 566 -3.51 4.56 -19.61
C LYS A 566 -4.18 5.91 -19.38
N VAL A 567 -3.97 6.86 -20.29
CA VAL A 567 -4.64 8.16 -20.26
C VAL A 567 -5.38 8.39 -21.58
N GLN A 568 -6.66 8.77 -21.46
CA GLN A 568 -7.59 8.98 -22.57
C GLN A 568 -8.27 10.34 -22.45
N LEU A 569 -7.99 11.25 -23.38
CA LEU A 569 -8.49 12.62 -23.39
C LEU A 569 -9.13 12.92 -24.76
N GLY A 570 -10.44 12.79 -24.85
CA GLY A 570 -11.22 12.97 -26.07
C GLY A 570 -10.99 14.32 -26.74
N ALA A 571 -10.91 15.40 -25.96
CA ALA A 571 -10.70 16.75 -26.50
C ALA A 571 -9.33 16.94 -27.20
N SER A 572 -8.29 16.21 -26.75
CA SER A 572 -6.94 16.28 -27.33
C SER A 572 -6.63 15.13 -28.30
N GLY A 573 -7.50 14.12 -28.38
CA GLY A 573 -7.25 12.88 -29.11
C GLY A 573 -6.16 11.99 -28.47
N LEU A 574 -5.68 12.31 -27.27
CA LEU A 574 -4.67 11.52 -26.58
C LEU A 574 -5.29 10.21 -26.08
N ASP A 575 -4.76 9.09 -26.56
CA ASP A 575 -5.10 7.73 -26.12
C ASP A 575 -3.81 6.91 -26.06
N ALA A 576 -3.13 6.93 -24.92
CA ALA A 576 -1.80 6.34 -24.80
C ALA A 576 -1.49 5.81 -23.39
N ASP A 577 -0.63 4.80 -23.35
CA ASP A 577 -0.06 4.29 -22.10
C ASP A 577 1.17 5.08 -21.68
N HIS A 578 1.37 5.17 -20.38
CA HIS A 578 2.43 5.92 -19.73
C HIS A 578 2.98 5.12 -18.54
N HIS A 579 4.27 5.25 -18.26
CA HIS A 579 4.86 4.79 -17.01
C HIS A 579 4.95 5.94 -16.02
N ILE A 580 4.73 5.63 -14.75
CA ILE A 580 4.98 6.56 -13.65
C ILE A 580 6.49 6.70 -13.44
N GLU A 581 7.02 7.90 -13.65
CA GLU A 581 8.43 8.25 -13.38
C GLU A 581 8.62 8.88 -12.01
N GLY A 582 7.56 9.43 -11.41
CA GLY A 582 7.62 10.07 -10.11
C GLY A 582 6.26 10.09 -9.42
N VAL A 583 6.29 10.07 -8.09
CA VAL A 583 5.10 10.07 -7.22
C VAL A 583 5.22 11.22 -6.24
N GLU A 584 4.17 12.03 -6.16
CA GLU A 584 4.02 13.07 -5.15
C GLU A 584 2.70 12.89 -4.40
N HIS A 585 2.75 13.01 -3.07
CA HIS A 585 1.56 13.11 -2.23
C HIS A 585 1.59 14.42 -1.44
N ASP A 586 0.46 15.11 -1.36
CA ASP A 586 0.19 16.19 -0.40
C ASP A 586 -1.02 15.77 0.44
N VAL A 587 -0.81 15.56 1.73
CA VAL A 587 -1.79 15.00 2.65
C VAL A 587 -1.96 15.91 3.86
N ARG A 588 -3.20 16.29 4.14
CA ARG A 588 -3.60 17.09 5.31
C ARG A 588 -4.63 16.32 6.12
N MET A 589 -4.47 16.35 7.44
CA MET A 589 -5.40 15.67 8.35
C MET A 589 -6.61 16.54 8.70
N ASP A 590 -6.45 17.87 8.67
CA ASP A 590 -7.55 18.82 8.90
C ASP A 590 -7.43 20.09 8.02
N PRO A 591 -8.39 20.33 7.10
CA PRO A 591 -9.40 19.37 6.65
C PRO A 591 -8.73 18.16 5.98
N ARG A 592 -9.38 16.98 6.02
CA ARG A 592 -8.87 15.75 5.39
C ARG A 592 -8.80 15.89 3.87
N LEU A 593 -7.60 16.17 3.36
CA LEU A 593 -7.33 16.36 1.94
C LEU A 593 -6.10 15.55 1.53
N TRP A 594 -6.16 14.97 0.34
CA TRP A 594 -5.09 14.18 -0.26
C TRP A 594 -5.09 14.54 -1.74
N GLU A 595 -3.96 14.98 -2.25
CA GLU A 595 -3.72 15.09 -3.68
C GLU A 595 -2.48 14.27 -4.04
N THR A 596 -2.59 13.49 -5.12
CA THR A 596 -1.45 12.74 -5.65
C THR A 596 -1.17 13.21 -7.05
N ARG A 597 0.10 13.52 -7.34
CA ARG A 597 0.58 13.80 -8.69
C ARG A 597 1.52 12.68 -9.11
N TRP A 598 1.25 12.10 -10.28
CA TRP A 598 2.18 11.19 -10.94
C TRP A 598 2.84 11.91 -12.10
N TRP A 599 4.18 11.88 -12.12
CA TRP A 599 4.98 12.28 -13.27
C TRP A 599 5.05 11.11 -14.24
N LEU A 600 4.91 11.37 -15.52
CA LEU A 600 4.65 10.35 -16.53
C LEU A 600 5.65 10.44 -17.68
N SER A 601 6.06 9.28 -18.18
CA SER A 601 6.68 9.15 -19.49
C SER A 601 5.82 8.29 -20.39
N ARG A 602 5.88 8.52 -21.70
CA ARG A 602 5.15 7.67 -22.66
C ARG A 602 5.70 6.24 -22.59
N ALA A 603 4.82 5.26 -22.44
CA ALA A 603 5.20 3.85 -22.59
C ALA A 603 5.51 3.59 -24.07
N GLY A 604 6.66 2.98 -24.34
CA GLY A 604 7.05 2.66 -25.71
C GLY A 604 6.03 1.75 -26.38
N THR A 605 5.71 2.02 -27.65
CA THR A 605 4.84 1.15 -28.47
C THR A 605 5.61 0.06 -29.21
N HIS A 606 6.88 -0.18 -28.85
CA HIS A 606 7.72 -1.11 -29.59
C HIS A 606 7.27 -2.55 -29.34
N ALA A 607 7.04 -3.29 -30.42
CA ALA A 607 6.94 -4.74 -30.36
C ALA A 607 8.36 -5.28 -30.14
N PHE A 608 8.69 -5.67 -28.92
CA PHE A 608 10.00 -6.20 -28.60
C PHE A 608 10.10 -7.68 -28.95
N TRP A 609 11.25 -8.06 -29.49
CA TRP A 609 11.65 -9.44 -29.72
C TRP A 609 12.27 -9.98 -28.43
N THR A 610 11.61 -10.90 -27.74
CA THR A 610 12.24 -11.63 -26.63
C THR A 610 12.85 -12.93 -27.17
N LEU A 611 14.18 -12.96 -27.29
CA LEU A 611 14.91 -14.15 -27.70
C LEU A 611 14.84 -15.19 -26.57
N GLY A 612 14.08 -16.28 -26.77
CA GLY A 612 13.93 -17.38 -25.80
C GLY A 612 12.51 -17.91 -25.59
N VAL A 613 11.48 -17.26 -26.15
CA VAL A 613 10.06 -17.65 -25.91
C VAL A 613 9.21 -17.95 -27.16
N SER A 614 9.66 -17.67 -28.38
CA SER A 614 8.85 -17.96 -29.59
C SER A 614 9.63 -18.67 -30.70
N LYS A 615 8.99 -19.67 -31.33
CA LYS A 615 9.55 -20.43 -32.47
C LYS A 615 9.68 -19.52 -33.70
N LEU A 616 10.86 -19.54 -34.32
CA LEU A 616 11.17 -18.81 -35.54
C LEU A 616 10.29 -19.30 -36.71
N GLY A 617 9.54 -18.41 -37.37
CA GLY A 617 8.91 -18.66 -38.67
C GLY A 617 7.39 -18.89 -38.71
N THR A 618 6.68 -18.76 -37.59
CA THR A 618 5.19 -18.83 -37.56
C THR A 618 4.50 -17.53 -37.15
N GLU A 619 5.09 -16.77 -36.22
CA GLU A 619 4.53 -15.50 -35.69
C GLU A 619 5.46 -14.31 -35.95
N THR A 620 6.34 -14.46 -36.94
CA THR A 620 7.55 -13.65 -37.09
C THR A 620 7.53 -12.80 -38.35
N ARG A 621 7.74 -11.48 -38.26
CA ARG A 621 8.17 -10.63 -39.39
C ARG A 621 9.16 -9.54 -38.94
N LEU A 622 10.24 -9.36 -39.70
CA LEU A 622 11.25 -8.32 -39.53
C LEU A 622 10.73 -6.95 -39.99
N GLY A 623 10.98 -5.91 -39.19
CA GLY A 623 10.85 -4.51 -39.58
C GLY A 623 12.18 -3.80 -39.36
N PHE A 624 12.68 -3.16 -40.42
CA PHE A 624 13.94 -2.40 -40.45
C PHE A 624 13.82 -1.07 -39.70
#